data_AF-A0A970YN53-F1
#
_entry.id   AF-A0A970YN53-F1
#
_cell.length_a   1.000
_cell.length_b   1.000
_cell.length_c   1.000
_cell.angle_alpha   90.00
_cell.angle_beta   90.00
_cell.angle_gamma   90.00
#
_symmetry.space_group_name_H-M   'P 1'
#
loop_
_entity.id
_entity.type
_entity.pdbx_description
1 polymer ?
#
loop_
_entity_poly.entity_id
_entity_poly.type
_entity_poly.pdbx_seq_one_letter_code
_entity_poly.pdbx_strand_id
1 'polypeptide(L)'
;MKKNINSKLMSFLFLVAVLVVWKAVVTIFNTPTHILPPPEDILFKFIELVKNSVLQKNFMATLEEIAIGFTSGAVIGIVLGYVLAKVEILEKALSPYILIFQTAPKISLA
;
A
#
# COMPACT_ATOMS: atom_id res chain seq x y z
N MET A 1 -10.57 27.82 -27.81
CA MET A 1 -9.73 27.07 -26.84
C MET A 1 -9.13 27.98 -25.76
N LYS A 2 -9.95 28.58 -24.88
CA LYS A 2 -9.50 29.51 -23.82
C LYS A 2 -10.34 29.31 -22.55
N LYS A 3 -10.17 28.21 -21.81
CA LYS A 3 -10.85 28.02 -20.50
C LYS A 3 -10.28 26.94 -19.56
N ASN A 4 -8.96 26.72 -19.51
CA ASN A 4 -8.35 25.73 -18.60
C ASN A 4 -7.31 26.28 -17.60
N ILE A 5 -6.97 27.56 -17.65
CA ILE A 5 -6.00 28.16 -16.72
C ILE A 5 -6.65 28.46 -15.37
N ASN A 6 -7.91 28.93 -15.39
CA ASN A 6 -8.62 29.30 -14.17
C ASN A 6 -8.96 28.07 -13.30
N SER A 7 -9.22 26.91 -13.90
CA SER A 7 -9.47 25.67 -13.15
C SER A 7 -8.21 25.14 -12.46
N LYS A 8 -7.08 25.06 -13.17
CA LYS A 8 -5.80 24.63 -12.58
C LYS A 8 -5.34 25.57 -11.46
N LEU A 9 -5.50 26.89 -11.66
CA LEU A 9 -5.18 27.89 -10.64
C LEU A 9 -6.09 27.73 -9.41
N MET A 10 -7.39 27.53 -9.61
CA MET A 10 -8.33 27.31 -8.51
C MET A 10 -8.03 26.02 -7.74
N SER A 11 -7.68 24.93 -8.43
CA SER A 11 -7.24 23.69 -7.77
C SER A 11 -5.95 23.86 -6.97
N PHE A 12 -4.98 24.61 -7.50
CA PHE A 12 -3.74 24.90 -6.80
C PHE A 12 -3.97 25.76 -5.55
N LEU A 13 -4.78 26.82 -5.66
CA LEU A 13 -5.15 27.67 -4.53
C LEU A 13 -5.89 26.88 -3.45
N PHE A 14 -6.80 25.98 -3.85
CA PHE A 14 -7.48 25.11 -2.92
C PHE A 14 -6.52 24.18 -2.17
N LEU A 15 -5.55 23.57 -2.87
CA LEU A 15 -4.52 22.74 -2.24
C LEU A 15 -3.70 23.55 -1.22
N VAL A 16 -3.27 24.76 -1.60
CA VAL A 16 -2.53 25.65 -0.69
C VAL A 16 -3.39 25.99 0.54
N ALA A 17 -4.67 26.31 0.36
CA ALA A 17 -5.59 26.57 1.46
C ALA A 17 -5.71 25.37 2.41
N VAL A 18 -5.81 24.14 1.87
CA VAL A 18 -5.86 22.90 2.68
C VAL A 18 -4.56 22.72 3.48
N LEU A 19 -3.39 22.92 2.87
CA LEU A 19 -2.10 22.80 3.57
C LEU A 19 -1.95 23.84 4.68
N VAL A 20 -2.40 25.08 4.44
CA VAL A 20 -2.38 26.15 5.44
C VAL A 20 -3.30 25.82 6.61
N VAL A 21 -4.53 25.37 6.33
CA VAL A 21 -5.48 24.97 7.37
C VAL A 21 -4.94 23.78 8.17
N TRP A 22 -4.38 22.76 7.51
CA TRP A 22 -3.76 21.62 8.19
C TRP A 22 -2.63 22.08 9.12
N LYS A 23 -1.67 22.85 8.62
CA LYS A 23 -0.58 23.38 9.43
C LYS A 23 -1.10 24.21 10.61
N ALA A 24 -2.10 25.07 10.39
CA ALA A 24 -2.73 25.85 11.45
C ALA A 24 -3.35 24.95 12.52
N VAL A 25 -4.09 23.90 12.15
CA VAL A 25 -4.68 22.94 13.09
C VAL A 25 -3.59 22.24 13.91
N VAL A 26 -2.57 21.66 13.27
CA VAL A 26 -1.50 20.95 13.99
C VAL A 26 -0.77 21.87 14.96
N THR A 27 -0.52 23.12 14.56
CA THR A 27 0.19 24.12 15.37
C THR A 27 -0.67 24.63 16.53
N ILE A 28 -1.94 24.96 16.29
CA ILE A 28 -2.86 25.50 17.31
C ILE A 28 -3.20 24.44 18.36
N PHE A 29 -3.47 23.22 17.91
CA PHE A 29 -3.85 22.11 18.81
C PHE A 29 -2.63 21.36 19.37
N ASN A 30 -1.41 21.79 19.03
CA ASN A 30 -0.14 21.19 19.46
C ASN A 30 -0.17 19.65 19.36
N THR A 31 -0.64 19.14 18.23
CA THR A 31 -0.92 17.72 18.04
C THR A 31 0.39 16.92 18.11
N PRO A 32 0.41 15.76 18.80
CA PRO A 32 1.61 14.95 18.83
C PRO A 32 2.06 14.55 17.41
N THR A 33 3.33 14.78 17.10
CA THR A 33 3.90 14.58 15.76
C THR A 33 3.88 13.13 15.27
N HIS A 34 3.75 12.16 16.19
CA HIS A 34 3.59 10.74 15.85
C HIS A 34 2.16 10.38 15.38
N ILE A 35 1.17 11.23 15.70
CA ILE A 35 -0.23 11.03 15.27
C ILE A 35 -0.49 11.81 13.99
N LEU A 36 -0.12 13.11 13.98
CA LEU A 36 -0.33 13.98 12.84
C LEU A 36 0.82 15.01 12.73
N PRO A 37 1.88 14.69 11.97
CA PRO A 37 2.97 15.62 11.74
C PRO A 37 2.52 16.80 10.84
N PRO A 38 3.15 17.97 10.96
CA PRO A 38 3.01 19.07 10.01
C PRO A 38 3.37 18.64 8.57
N PRO A 39 2.75 19.23 7.54
CA PRO A 39 3.01 18.87 6.14
C PRO A 39 4.48 19.08 5.71
N GLU A 40 5.17 20.07 6.29
CA GLU A 40 6.60 20.29 6.04
C GLU A 40 7.49 19.13 6.52
N ASP A 41 7.17 18.53 7.67
CA ASP A 41 7.94 17.42 8.24
C ASP A 41 7.82 16.18 7.37
N ILE A 42 6.63 15.96 6.80
CA ILE A 42 6.39 14.90 5.82
C ILE A 42 7.29 15.11 4.60
N LEU A 43 7.34 16.33 4.07
CA LEU A 43 8.17 16.65 2.90
C LEU A 43 9.66 16.49 3.19
N PHE A 44 10.14 17.00 4.33
CA PHE A 44 11.54 16.86 4.72
C PHE A 44 11.93 15.40 4.92
N LYS A 45 11.07 14.63 5.60
CA LYS A 45 11.33 13.20 5.79
C LYS A 45 11.31 12.43 4.48
N PHE A 46 10.40 12.75 3.56
CA PHE A 46 10.39 12.18 2.23
C PHE A 46 11.70 12.43 1.48
N ILE A 47 12.17 13.68 1.46
CA ILE A 47 13.44 14.05 0.80
C ILE A 47 14.62 13.33 1.46
N GLU A 48 14.65 13.26 2.79
CA GLU A 48 15.68 12.54 3.55
C GLU A 48 15.73 11.06 3.18
N LEU A 49 14.57 10.38 3.16
CA LEU A 49 14.46 8.96 2.84
C LEU A 49 14.85 8.64 1.39
N VAL A 50 14.53 9.56 0.46
CA VAL A 50 14.95 9.46 -0.94
C VAL A 50 16.47 9.65 -1.07
N LYS A 51 17.04 10.68 -0.46
CA LYS A 51 18.49 10.96 -0.51
C LYS A 51 19.31 9.85 0.11
N ASN A 52 18.88 9.31 1.25
CA ASN A 52 19.58 8.23 1.94
C ASN A 52 19.36 6.86 1.29
N SER A 53 18.64 6.79 0.16
CA SER A 53 18.26 5.56 -0.55
C SER A 53 17.47 4.56 0.30
N VAL A 54 17.00 4.95 1.49
CA VAL A 54 16.23 4.09 2.40
C VAL A 54 14.88 3.74 1.76
N LEU A 55 14.22 4.74 1.18
CA LEU A 55 12.95 4.52 0.48
C LEU A 55 13.11 3.55 -0.68
N GLN A 56 14.14 3.74 -1.50
CA GLN A 56 14.42 2.90 -2.66
C GLN A 56 14.77 1.47 -2.25
N LYS A 57 15.64 1.30 -1.25
CA LYS A 57 16.03 -0.03 -0.74
C LYS A 57 14.83 -0.81 -0.22
N ASN A 58 14.02 -0.20 0.65
CA ASN A 58 12.85 -0.87 1.22
C ASN A 58 11.79 -1.16 0.15
N PHE A 59 11.55 -0.21 -0.76
CA PHE A 59 10.61 -0.40 -1.86
C PHE A 59 11.03 -1.54 -2.79
N MET A 60 12.31 -1.62 -3.16
CA MET A 60 12.86 -2.71 -3.96
C MET A 60 12.80 -4.04 -3.21
N ALA A 61 13.17 -4.08 -1.94
CA ALA A 61 13.08 -5.29 -1.13
C ALA A 61 11.65 -5.85 -1.08
N THR A 62 10.65 -5.00 -0.79
CA THR A 62 9.24 -5.42 -0.81
C THR A 62 8.80 -5.87 -2.21
N LEU A 63 9.26 -5.21 -3.27
CA LEU A 63 8.92 -5.59 -4.63
C LEU A 63 9.52 -6.95 -5.00
N GLU A 64 10.76 -7.23 -4.60
CA GLU A 64 11.42 -8.53 -4.78
C GLU A 64 10.70 -9.63 -4.00
N GLU A 65 10.36 -9.39 -2.73
CA GLU A 65 9.58 -10.32 -1.91
C GLU A 65 8.22 -10.64 -2.54
N ILE A 66 7.51 -9.62 -3.03
CA ILE A 66 6.23 -9.81 -3.74
C ILE A 66 6.45 -10.61 -5.03
N ALA A 67 7.45 -10.27 -5.83
CA ALA A 67 7.69 -10.94 -7.11
C ALA A 67 8.03 -12.41 -6.93
N ILE A 68 8.93 -12.73 -5.99
CA ILE A 68 9.34 -14.10 -5.67
C ILE A 68 8.18 -14.88 -5.06
N GLY A 69 7.50 -14.31 -4.07
CA GLY A 69 6.37 -14.96 -3.40
C GLY A 69 5.19 -15.19 -4.34
N PHE A 70 4.84 -14.22 -5.17
CA PHE A 70 3.78 -14.34 -6.17
C PHE A 70 4.12 -15.37 -7.24
N THR A 71 5.32 -15.32 -7.81
CA THR A 71 5.70 -16.25 -8.90
C THR A 71 5.74 -17.68 -8.41
N SER A 72 6.41 -17.93 -7.27
CA SER A 72 6.49 -19.28 -6.69
C SER A 72 5.11 -19.79 -6.26
N GLY A 73 4.33 -18.95 -5.57
CA GLY A 73 2.97 -19.28 -5.16
C GLY A 73 2.02 -19.54 -6.33
N ALA A 74 2.10 -18.74 -7.40
CA ALA A 74 1.28 -18.91 -8.59
C ALA A 74 1.63 -20.21 -9.32
N VAL A 75 2.92 -20.53 -9.51
CA VAL A 75 3.34 -21.78 -10.14
C VAL A 75 2.83 -22.99 -9.36
N ILE A 76 3.05 -23.01 -8.04
CA ILE A 76 2.59 -24.11 -7.18
C ILE A 76 1.06 -24.19 -7.19
N GLY A 77 0.37 -23.06 -7.05
CA GLY A 77 -1.08 -22.96 -7.03
C GLY A 77 -1.72 -23.43 -8.33
N ILE A 78 -1.14 -23.09 -9.49
CA ILE A 78 -1.61 -23.54 -10.81
C ILE A 78 -1.44 -25.05 -10.95
N VAL A 79 -0.28 -25.59 -10.57
CA VAL A 79 -0.02 -27.03 -10.64
C VAL A 79 -0.99 -27.81 -9.75
N LEU A 80 -1.15 -27.39 -8.49
CA LEU A 80 -2.10 -28.03 -7.57
C LEU A 80 -3.54 -27.87 -8.04
N GLY A 81 -3.93 -26.67 -8.49
CA GLY A 81 -5.27 -26.41 -9.03
C GLY A 81 -5.60 -27.30 -10.22
N TYR A 82 -4.64 -27.52 -11.13
CA TYR A 82 -4.80 -28.44 -12.25
C TYR A 82 -5.00 -29.89 -11.79
N VAL A 83 -4.20 -30.36 -10.82
CA VAL A 83 -4.33 -31.72 -10.26
C VAL A 83 -5.69 -31.92 -9.60
N LEU A 84 -6.15 -30.95 -8.80
CA LEU A 84 -7.46 -31.01 -8.17
C LEU A 84 -8.59 -31.05 -9.21
N ALA A 85 -8.50 -30.24 -10.26
CA ALA A 85 -9.48 -30.24 -11.35
C ALA A 85 -9.56 -31.57 -12.13
N LYS A 86 -8.53 -32.42 -12.05
CA LYS A 86 -8.51 -33.75 -12.70
C LYS A 86 -8.97 -34.88 -11.78
N VAL A 87 -8.95 -34.68 -10.46
CA VAL A 87 -9.21 -35.74 -9.47
C VAL A 87 -10.33 -35.31 -8.54
N GLU A 88 -11.56 -35.69 -8.88
CA GLU A 88 -12.79 -35.27 -8.17
C GLU A 88 -12.79 -35.63 -6.67
N ILE A 89 -12.17 -36.75 -6.28
CA ILE A 89 -12.02 -37.15 -4.87
C ILE A 89 -11.13 -36.15 -4.10
N LEU A 90 -10.03 -35.72 -4.72
CA LEU A 90 -9.07 -34.82 -4.09
C LEU A 90 -9.64 -33.41 -3.97
N GLU A 91 -10.36 -32.94 -4.99
CA GLU A 91 -11.11 -31.69 -4.95
C GLU A 91 -12.09 -31.66 -3.77
N LYS A 92 -12.95 -32.68 -3.64
CA LYS A 92 -13.95 -32.74 -2.57
C LYS A 92 -13.29 -32.83 -1.18
N ALA A 93 -12.20 -33.56 -1.04
CA ALA A 93 -11.50 -33.70 0.22
C ALA A 93 -10.77 -32.42 0.66
N LEU A 94 -10.14 -31.69 -0.27
CA LEU A 94 -9.30 -30.54 0.05
C LEU A 94 -10.02 -29.19 0.02
N SER A 95 -11.11 -29.07 -0.75
CA SER A 95 -11.91 -27.84 -0.86
C SER A 95 -12.24 -27.17 0.49
N PRO A 96 -12.74 -27.86 1.53
CA PRO A 96 -13.04 -27.21 2.81
C PRO A 96 -11.80 -26.62 3.48
N TYR A 97 -10.65 -27.30 3.40
CA TYR A 97 -9.39 -26.79 3.96
C TYR A 97 -8.87 -25.59 3.18
N ILE A 98 -8.96 -25.61 1.84
CA ILE A 98 -8.56 -24.49 0.98
C ILE A 98 -9.36 -23.23 1.35
N LEU A 99 -10.67 -23.35 1.58
CA LEU A 99 -11.53 -22.23 1.95
C LEU A 99 -11.14 -21.63 3.32
N ILE A 100 -10.79 -22.48 4.29
CA ILE A 100 -10.32 -22.03 5.61
C ILE A 100 -9.01 -21.23 5.46
N PHE A 101 -8.05 -21.74 4.67
CA PHE A 101 -6.78 -21.04 4.43
C PHE A 101 -6.97 -19.68 3.73
N GLN A 102 -7.96 -19.53 2.86
CA GLN A 102 -8.25 -18.25 2.20
C GLN A 102 -8.84 -17.20 3.16
N THR A 103 -9.55 -17.63 4.19
CA THR A 103 -10.26 -16.73 5.13
C THR A 103 -9.50 -16.50 6.43
N ALA A 104 -8.36 -17.18 6.63
CA ALA A 104 -7.55 -17.06 7.82
C ALA A 104 -7.06 -15.61 8.03
N PRO A 105 -7.23 -15.04 9.24
CA PRO A 105 -6.76 -13.69 9.52
C PRO A 105 -5.23 -13.64 9.47
N LYS A 106 -4.69 -12.79 8.58
CA LYS A 106 -3.24 -12.64 8.39
C LYS A 106 -2.47 -12.33 9.68
N ILE A 107 -3.09 -11.59 10.59
CA ILE A 107 -2.51 -11.21 11.89
C ILE A 107 -2.29 -12.38 12.85
N SER A 108 -2.94 -13.54 12.62
CA SER A 108 -2.76 -14.73 13.46
C SER A 108 -1.64 -15.65 12.97
N LEU A 109 -1.13 -15.43 11.76
CA LEU A 109 -0.11 -16.24 11.11
C LEU A 109 1.29 -15.58 11.18
N ALA A 110 1.36 -14.35 11.68
CA ALA A 110 2.58 -13.55 11.83
C ALA A 110 3.14 -13.66 13.25
#